data_AF-A0A8E2JA95-F1
#
_entry.id   AF-A0A8E2JA95-F1
#
_cell.length_a   1.000
_cell.length_b   1.000
_cell.length_c   1.000
_cell.angle_alpha   90.00
_cell.angle_beta   90.00
_cell.angle_gamma   90.00
#
_symmetry.space_group_name_H-M   'P 1'
#
loop_
_entity.id
_entity.type
_entity.pdbx_description
1 polymer ?
#
loop_
_entity_poly.entity_id
_entity_poly.type
_entity_poly.pdbx_seq_one_letter_code
_entity_poly.pdbx_strand_id
1 'polypeptide(L)'
;MALIPRGDCGTNPNWQPTVTAYTTANTDQQMSSWWNSLLSTPHTFFANELGKSFGSHVNSFECGIGDSGSCIAPGCSAYQDAGDPVWAFQALMSVVNLNTLFNSIYTGISNGQQDFTDLSDQIALTFFPWKNPKFPFGDAAFWINAIISILFSIIPGISVPLKSGLTALTKAGVQQAEYSLQPAAPSNNYQTLLQMQEYAATFGQTSRATVESWANDTFAGREDSQNHTILDYLAGGAYIENTNIPSNSEIESFYKTQMISRTINAQWRTQKIFVTFTKTNNTNDTSGPAQTKYYSSQDGGVYYTYFYHEDGVLRGHIDKPWGLDNLNGSLYNITGTDITKASARAFKIGGFNFTRDMAFQQIEESVSSNGTLTPYLDGASWTGTWTIPVCDIGTHQWNTQYGKNGSRYGMLPCCCGPNCTDTATFVKAANMNNFQTLLRGCKEQLKDTDLDFNAIEYGFTLKHTCALGWAVSPIWKRVVGVILFPFTFWYVCIA
;
A
#
# COMPACT_ATOMS: atom_id res chain seq x y z
N MET A 1 17.88 20.92 -7.21
CA MET A 1 17.39 22.28 -7.50
C MET A 1 18.17 23.24 -6.62
N ALA A 2 18.64 24.37 -7.15
CA ALA A 2 19.18 25.44 -6.30
C ALA A 2 17.99 26.09 -5.57
N LEU A 3 18.06 26.18 -4.24
CA LEU A 3 17.08 26.91 -3.44
C LEU A 3 17.03 28.36 -3.94
N ILE A 4 15.85 28.84 -4.32
CA ILE A 4 15.68 30.27 -4.66
C ILE A 4 15.84 31.03 -3.34
N PRO A 5 16.85 31.90 -3.18
CA PRO A 5 17.02 32.67 -1.96
C PRO A 5 15.75 33.47 -1.69
N ARG A 6 15.30 33.46 -0.45
CA ARG A 6 14.21 34.33 -0.04
C ARG A 6 14.70 35.78 -0.15
N GLY A 7 14.14 36.53 -1.09
CA GLY A 7 14.61 37.88 -1.43
C GLY A 7 14.53 38.86 -0.26
N ASP A 8 13.66 38.58 0.70
CA ASP A 8 13.48 39.31 1.96
C ASP A 8 14.60 39.07 2.98
N CYS A 9 15.44 38.04 2.82
CA CYS A 9 16.56 37.74 3.74
C CYS A 9 17.91 38.34 3.32
N GLY A 10 17.91 39.10 2.22
CA GLY A 10 19.12 39.63 1.63
C GLY A 10 20.13 38.53 1.29
N THR A 11 21.41 38.87 1.36
CA THR A 11 22.51 37.95 1.02
C THR A 11 23.12 37.25 2.23
N ASN A 12 22.60 37.49 3.45
CA ASN A 12 23.16 36.88 4.65
C ASN A 12 22.77 35.39 4.72
N PRO A 13 23.73 34.46 4.60
CA PRO A 13 23.43 33.02 4.55
C PRO A 13 22.83 32.49 5.85
N ASN A 14 23.09 33.13 7.00
CA ASN A 14 22.58 32.69 8.30
C ASN A 14 21.06 32.86 8.43
N TRP A 15 20.47 33.78 7.67
CA TRP A 15 19.03 34.04 7.66
C TRP A 15 18.29 33.29 6.56
N GLN A 16 19.00 32.51 5.74
CA GLN A 16 18.34 31.67 4.74
C GLN A 16 17.76 30.43 5.42
N PRO A 17 16.50 30.04 5.15
CA PRO A 17 15.88 28.84 5.74
C PRO A 17 16.48 27.59 5.12
N THR A 18 17.65 27.20 5.61
CA THR A 18 18.46 26.09 5.10
C THR A 18 18.99 25.27 6.25
N VAL A 19 19.27 23.99 6.01
CA VAL A 19 19.85 23.09 7.02
C VAL A 19 21.18 23.62 7.55
N THR A 20 22.00 24.22 6.68
CA THR A 20 23.29 24.80 7.07
C THR A 20 23.12 25.99 8.01
N ALA A 21 22.18 26.90 7.72
CA ALA A 21 21.91 28.04 8.58
C ALA A 21 21.30 27.61 9.93
N TYR A 22 20.37 26.67 9.89
CA TYR A 22 19.74 26.07 11.07
C TYR A 22 20.78 25.47 12.02
N THR A 23 21.70 24.65 11.50
CA THR A 23 22.76 24.00 12.29
C THR A 23 23.82 25.00 12.77
N THR A 24 24.21 25.97 11.93
CA THR A 24 25.16 27.03 12.30
C THR A 24 24.63 27.91 13.43
N ALA A 25 23.32 28.19 13.44
CA ALA A 25 22.66 28.92 14.51
C ALA A 25 22.48 28.11 15.82
N ASN A 26 22.91 26.84 15.83
CA ASN A 26 22.76 25.90 16.94
C ASN A 26 21.30 25.78 17.41
N THR A 27 20.37 25.77 16.44
CA THR A 27 18.94 25.93 16.70
C THR A 27 18.38 24.85 17.62
N ASP A 28 18.82 23.59 17.48
CA ASP A 28 18.38 22.49 18.34
C ASP A 28 18.71 22.74 19.83
N GLN A 29 19.95 23.12 20.13
CA GLN A 29 20.36 23.39 21.51
C GLN A 29 19.66 24.62 22.08
N GLN A 30 19.48 25.66 21.27
CA GLN A 30 18.81 26.90 21.68
C GLN A 30 17.33 26.67 21.96
N MET A 31 16.62 25.98 21.05
CA MET A 31 15.22 25.60 21.25
C MET A 31 15.04 24.71 22.48
N SER A 32 15.89 23.70 22.65
CA SER A 32 15.83 22.81 23.81
C SER A 32 16.06 23.57 25.12
N SER A 33 17.07 24.45 25.16
CA SER A 33 17.36 25.28 26.33
C SER A 33 16.20 26.23 26.66
N TRP A 34 15.63 26.87 25.64
CA TRP A 34 14.47 27.74 25.78
C TRP A 34 13.24 26.98 26.27
N TRP A 35 12.86 25.89 25.61
CA TRP A 35 11.68 25.10 25.97
C TRP A 35 11.79 24.55 27.40
N ASN A 36 12.94 24.00 27.77
CA ASN A 36 13.17 23.49 29.12
C ASN A 36 13.11 24.58 30.20
N SER A 37 13.43 25.83 29.87
CA SER A 37 13.29 26.96 30.81
C SER A 37 11.82 27.30 31.11
N LEU A 38 10.91 26.95 30.21
CA LEU A 38 9.47 27.23 30.34
C LEU A 38 8.70 26.13 31.08
N LEU A 39 9.21 24.89 31.14
CA LEU A 39 8.52 23.74 31.75
C LEU A 39 8.11 23.92 33.23
N SER A 40 8.65 24.92 33.93
CA SER A 40 8.29 25.24 35.32
C SER A 40 7.02 26.09 35.48
N THR A 41 6.44 26.58 34.38
CA THR A 41 5.23 27.41 34.34
C THR A 41 4.12 26.69 33.58
N PRO A 42 2.83 26.82 33.99
CA PRO A 42 1.74 26.17 33.28
C PRO A 42 1.53 26.86 31.92
N HIS A 43 2.11 26.28 30.88
CA HIS A 43 1.95 26.68 29.49
C HIS A 43 1.16 25.62 28.73
N THR A 44 0.39 26.05 27.74
CA THR A 44 -0.58 25.17 27.07
C THR A 44 -0.14 24.67 25.69
N PHE A 45 0.68 25.42 24.93
CA PHE A 45 1.07 25.04 23.56
C PHE A 45 2.46 25.55 23.14
N PHE A 46 3.36 24.65 22.69
CA PHE A 46 4.73 24.96 22.25
C PHE A 46 4.78 26.02 21.14
N ALA A 47 4.00 25.84 20.07
CA ALA A 47 4.04 26.74 18.92
C ALA A 47 3.68 28.18 19.34
N ASN A 48 2.62 28.32 20.14
CA ASN A 48 2.13 29.61 20.62
C ASN A 48 3.17 30.30 21.51
N GLU A 49 3.81 29.57 22.41
CA GLU A 49 4.86 30.14 23.27
C GLU A 49 6.12 30.53 22.48
N LEU A 50 6.48 29.76 21.44
CA LEU A 50 7.58 30.11 20.54
C LEU A 50 7.29 31.42 19.79
N GLY A 51 6.07 31.52 19.22
CA GLY A 51 5.60 32.72 18.54
C GLY A 51 5.52 33.93 19.47
N LYS A 52 5.06 33.79 20.71
CA LYS A 52 5.06 34.89 21.68
C LYS A 52 6.47 35.33 22.09
N SER A 53 7.38 34.37 22.26
CA SER A 53 8.72 34.64 22.79
C SER A 53 9.62 35.35 21.78
N PHE A 54 9.48 35.03 20.49
CA PHE A 54 10.40 35.49 19.44
C PHE A 54 9.69 36.02 18.19
N GLY A 55 8.38 36.26 18.29
CA GLY A 55 7.53 36.70 17.20
C GLY A 55 6.66 37.86 17.64
N SER A 56 7.25 38.93 18.17
CA SER A 56 6.52 40.17 18.52
C SER A 56 5.70 40.75 17.36
N HIS A 57 6.08 40.38 16.14
CA HIS A 57 5.51 40.67 14.83
C HIS A 57 4.57 39.58 14.30
N VAL A 58 4.32 38.52 15.08
CA VAL A 58 3.52 37.34 14.74
C VAL A 58 2.32 37.31 15.69
N ASN A 59 1.27 38.05 15.34
CA ASN A 59 0.05 38.09 16.15
C ASN A 59 -0.71 36.76 16.04
N SER A 60 -1.05 36.17 17.18
CA SER A 60 -1.86 34.93 17.26
C SER A 60 -1.24 33.76 16.49
N PHE A 61 0.06 33.51 16.68
CA PHE A 61 0.73 32.36 16.10
C PHE A 61 0.21 31.07 16.74
N GLU A 62 -0.68 30.39 16.02
CA GLU A 62 -1.31 29.13 16.42
C GLU A 62 -1.13 28.13 15.28
N CYS A 63 -0.60 26.95 15.61
CA CYS A 63 -0.34 25.87 14.67
C CYS A 63 -1.10 24.61 15.09
N GLY A 64 -1.68 23.94 14.10
CA GLY A 64 -2.69 22.92 14.28
C GLY A 64 -3.43 22.64 12.96
N ILE A 65 -4.27 21.63 12.96
CA ILE A 65 -5.16 21.36 11.82
C ILE A 65 -6.21 22.46 11.73
N GLY A 66 -6.31 23.11 10.56
CA GLY A 66 -7.22 24.24 10.35
C GLY A 66 -6.61 25.62 10.66
N ASP A 67 -5.46 25.64 11.32
CA ASP A 67 -4.77 26.86 11.77
C ASP A 67 -3.72 27.35 10.75
N SER A 68 -3.84 26.97 9.48
CA SER A 68 -2.89 27.40 8.43
C SER A 68 -2.88 28.92 8.23
N GLY A 69 -3.96 29.61 8.60
CA GLY A 69 -4.06 31.08 8.52
C GLY A 69 -3.37 31.83 9.67
N SER A 70 -3.15 31.16 10.80
CA SER A 70 -2.51 31.71 12.01
C SER A 70 -1.06 31.24 12.17
N CYS A 71 -0.72 30.04 11.66
CA CYS A 71 0.62 29.48 11.68
C CYS A 71 1.48 30.04 10.52
N ILE A 72 1.73 31.35 10.54
CA ILE A 72 2.48 32.04 9.49
C ILE A 72 3.66 32.77 10.12
N ALA A 73 4.88 32.45 9.69
CA ALA A 73 6.06 33.23 10.00
C ALA A 73 6.27 34.31 8.93
N PRO A 74 6.39 35.59 9.31
CA PRO A 74 6.74 36.66 8.39
C PRO A 74 8.15 36.46 7.81
N GLY A 75 8.50 37.31 6.84
CA GLY A 75 9.85 37.34 6.30
C GLY A 75 10.91 37.60 7.38
N CYS A 76 12.10 37.07 7.17
CA CYS A 76 13.27 37.24 8.04
C CYS A 76 13.65 38.72 8.31
N SER A 77 13.32 39.65 7.40
CA SER A 77 13.56 41.08 7.63
C SER A 77 12.87 41.58 8.90
N ALA A 78 11.65 41.10 9.19
CA ALA A 78 10.92 41.49 10.39
C ALA A 78 11.62 41.03 11.68
N TYR A 79 12.26 39.86 11.65
CA TYR A 79 13.08 39.35 12.75
C TYR A 79 14.41 40.10 12.88
N GLN A 80 15.03 40.44 11.74
CA GLN A 80 16.25 41.26 11.72
C GLN A 80 15.99 42.65 12.33
N ASP A 81 14.89 43.29 11.93
CA ASP A 81 14.50 44.61 12.40
C ASP A 81 14.14 44.62 13.90
N ALA A 82 13.53 43.53 14.39
CA ALA A 82 13.22 43.33 15.81
C ALA A 82 14.45 42.97 16.67
N GLY A 83 15.59 42.63 16.05
CA GLY A 83 16.79 42.17 16.75
C GLY A 83 16.67 40.74 17.32
N ASP A 84 15.77 39.93 16.75
CA ASP A 84 15.55 38.55 17.18
C ASP A 84 16.75 37.66 16.82
N PRO A 85 16.98 36.58 17.60
CA PRO A 85 18.07 35.67 17.29
C PRO A 85 17.75 34.82 16.06
N VAL A 86 18.77 34.60 15.22
CA VAL A 86 18.68 33.79 13.98
C VAL A 86 18.02 32.43 14.22
N TRP A 87 18.36 31.76 15.31
CA TRP A 87 17.83 30.42 15.62
C TRP A 87 16.30 30.42 15.77
N ALA A 88 15.71 31.50 16.29
CA ALA A 88 14.27 31.57 16.49
C ALA A 88 13.52 31.68 15.15
N PHE A 89 14.05 32.44 14.20
CA PHE A 89 13.53 32.46 12.83
C PHE A 89 13.62 31.07 12.17
N GLN A 90 14.76 30.40 12.30
CA GLN A 90 14.94 29.05 11.75
C GLN A 90 13.95 28.06 12.38
N ALA A 91 13.80 28.08 13.71
CA ALA A 91 12.83 27.27 14.44
C ALA A 91 11.39 27.49 13.95
N LEU A 92 10.95 28.76 13.87
CA LEU A 92 9.59 29.12 13.45
C LEU A 92 9.31 28.68 12.01
N MET A 93 10.29 28.83 11.10
CA MET A 93 10.15 28.34 9.72
C MET A 93 9.95 26.82 9.66
N SER A 94 10.72 26.05 10.46
CA SER A 94 10.52 24.60 10.54
C SER A 94 9.15 24.23 11.13
N VAL A 95 8.67 24.94 12.15
CA VAL A 95 7.31 24.75 12.72
C VAL A 95 6.22 25.03 11.69
N VAL A 96 6.32 26.13 10.93
CA VAL A 96 5.36 26.50 9.88
C VAL A 96 5.31 25.44 8.77
N ASN A 97 6.47 24.95 8.36
CA ASN A 97 6.56 23.91 7.34
C ASN A 97 6.04 22.55 7.86
N LEU A 98 6.31 22.19 9.11
CA LEU A 98 5.71 21.01 9.74
C LEU A 98 4.17 21.13 9.82
N ASN A 99 3.65 22.32 10.18
CA ASN A 99 2.22 22.60 10.17
C ASN A 99 1.62 22.49 8.75
N THR A 100 2.36 22.97 7.75
CA THR A 100 1.99 22.82 6.35
C THR A 100 1.86 21.34 6.00
N LEU A 101 2.83 20.48 6.36
CA LEU A 101 2.75 19.04 6.13
C LEU A 101 1.51 18.41 6.77
N PHE A 102 1.25 18.67 8.06
CA PHE A 102 0.07 18.13 8.75
C PHE A 102 -1.24 18.55 8.07
N ASN A 103 -1.37 19.82 7.71
CA ASN A 103 -2.56 20.33 7.01
C ASN A 103 -2.68 19.77 5.58
N SER A 104 -1.56 19.58 4.87
CA SER A 104 -1.55 18.96 3.55
C SER A 104 -1.99 17.49 3.62
N ILE A 105 -1.50 16.74 4.62
CA ILE A 105 -1.90 15.36 4.88
C ILE A 105 -3.40 15.30 5.20
N TYR A 106 -3.86 16.10 6.15
CA TYR A 106 -5.27 16.14 6.55
C TYR A 106 -6.20 16.47 5.37
N THR A 107 -5.88 17.52 4.62
CA THR A 107 -6.67 17.95 3.46
C THR A 107 -6.64 16.91 2.34
N GLY A 108 -5.46 16.37 2.02
CA GLY A 108 -5.30 15.35 0.99
C GLY A 108 -6.03 14.05 1.32
N ILE A 109 -6.01 13.60 2.58
CA ILE A 109 -6.84 12.48 3.06
C ILE A 109 -8.32 12.81 2.85
N SER A 110 -8.74 14.03 3.20
CA SER A 110 -10.14 14.42 3.09
C SER A 110 -10.65 14.39 1.65
N ASN A 111 -9.91 15.01 0.73
CA ASN A 111 -10.26 15.03 -0.67
C ASN A 111 -10.15 13.63 -1.29
N GLY A 112 -9.10 12.87 -0.97
CA GLY A 112 -8.89 11.53 -1.52
C GLY A 112 -9.96 10.54 -1.08
N GLN A 113 -10.49 10.70 0.15
CA GLN A 113 -11.65 9.95 0.62
C GLN A 113 -12.92 10.32 -0.15
N GLN A 114 -13.14 11.62 -0.41
CA GLN A 114 -14.29 12.07 -1.21
C GLN A 114 -14.22 11.49 -2.62
N ASP A 115 -13.07 11.63 -3.29
CA ASP A 115 -12.83 11.05 -4.62
C ASP A 115 -13.08 9.54 -4.64
N PHE A 116 -12.57 8.80 -3.65
CA PHE A 116 -12.82 7.36 -3.55
C PHE A 116 -14.31 7.05 -3.42
N THR A 117 -15.02 7.83 -2.59
CA THR A 117 -16.45 7.67 -2.36
C THR A 117 -17.22 7.91 -3.66
N ASP A 118 -16.86 8.94 -4.43
CA ASP A 118 -17.46 9.25 -5.73
C ASP A 118 -17.20 8.15 -6.79
N LEU A 119 -16.09 7.42 -6.65
CA LEU A 119 -15.74 6.29 -7.53
C LEU A 119 -16.29 4.94 -7.06
N SER A 120 -16.88 4.86 -5.88
CA SER A 120 -17.31 3.60 -5.26
C SER A 120 -18.24 2.77 -6.15
N ASP A 121 -19.23 3.40 -6.78
CA ASP A 121 -20.17 2.75 -7.70
C ASP A 121 -19.45 2.14 -8.91
N GLN A 122 -18.53 2.90 -9.51
CA GLN A 122 -17.76 2.44 -10.68
C GLN A 122 -16.81 1.31 -10.32
N ILE A 123 -16.18 1.39 -9.13
CA ILE A 123 -15.33 0.33 -8.59
C ILE A 123 -16.16 -0.95 -8.40
N ALA A 124 -17.34 -0.83 -7.77
CA ALA A 124 -18.25 -1.96 -7.57
C ALA A 124 -18.69 -2.58 -8.91
N LEU A 125 -19.11 -1.78 -9.89
CA LEU A 125 -19.51 -2.24 -11.21
C LEU A 125 -18.38 -2.93 -11.98
N THR A 126 -17.15 -2.44 -11.85
CA THR A 126 -16.01 -2.90 -12.65
C THR A 126 -15.34 -4.14 -12.06
N PHE A 127 -15.16 -4.19 -10.73
CA PHE A 127 -14.28 -5.17 -10.08
C PHE A 127 -15.01 -6.25 -9.29
N PHE A 128 -16.32 -6.07 -9.04
CA PHE A 128 -17.11 -6.98 -8.22
C PHE A 128 -18.17 -7.68 -9.09
N PRO A 129 -18.00 -8.98 -9.42
CA PRO A 129 -19.03 -9.74 -10.10
C PRO A 129 -20.24 -9.91 -9.16
N TRP A 130 -21.24 -9.05 -9.33
CA TRP A 130 -22.42 -8.90 -8.48
C TRP A 130 -23.14 -10.22 -8.21
N LYS A 131 -22.89 -10.83 -7.04
CA LYS A 131 -23.82 -11.79 -6.41
C LYS A 131 -23.63 -12.06 -4.92
N ASN A 132 -22.52 -11.67 -4.28
CA ASN A 132 -22.30 -11.61 -2.83
C ASN A 132 -20.81 -11.29 -2.57
N PRO A 133 -20.38 -10.02 -2.67
CA PRO A 133 -19.01 -9.69 -2.35
C PRO A 133 -18.77 -9.99 -0.86
N LYS A 134 -17.81 -10.86 -0.58
CA LYS A 134 -17.31 -11.07 0.77
C LYS A 134 -16.03 -10.28 0.87
N PHE A 135 -16.13 -9.08 1.41
CA PHE A 135 -14.96 -8.28 1.69
C PHE A 135 -14.60 -8.49 3.17
N PRO A 136 -13.47 -9.16 3.47
CA PRO A 136 -13.00 -9.29 4.84
C PRO A 136 -12.36 -7.96 5.28
N PHE A 137 -13.18 -6.95 5.59
CA PHE A 137 -12.70 -5.64 6.07
C PHE A 137 -12.17 -5.69 7.50
N GLY A 138 -12.17 -6.86 8.16
CA GLY A 138 -11.58 -7.03 9.49
C GLY A 138 -10.13 -6.55 9.59
N ASP A 139 -9.42 -6.48 8.46
CA ASP A 139 -8.03 -6.00 8.37
C ASP A 139 -7.91 -4.53 7.92
N ALA A 140 -9.01 -3.78 7.87
CA ALA A 140 -9.04 -2.36 7.52
C ALA A 140 -8.07 -1.49 8.32
N ALA A 141 -7.97 -1.75 9.62
CA ALA A 141 -7.14 -0.98 10.53
C ALA A 141 -5.66 -1.02 10.13
N PHE A 142 -5.21 -2.18 9.65
CA PHE A 142 -3.86 -2.32 9.11
C PHE A 142 -3.63 -1.38 7.91
N TRP A 143 -4.62 -1.24 7.04
CA TRP A 143 -4.53 -0.39 5.87
C TRP A 143 -4.50 1.11 6.20
N ILE A 144 -5.26 1.58 7.20
CA ILE A 144 -5.19 2.97 7.71
C ILE A 144 -3.77 3.26 8.15
N ASN A 145 -3.22 2.39 8.99
CA ASN A 145 -1.90 2.59 9.56
C ASN A 145 -0.84 2.63 8.48
N ALA A 146 -0.84 1.66 7.57
CA ALA A 146 0.12 1.65 6.47
C ALA A 146 0.04 2.92 5.61
N ILE A 147 -1.16 3.43 5.29
CA ILE A 147 -1.30 4.66 4.48
C ILE A 147 -0.77 5.88 5.24
N ILE A 148 -1.17 6.07 6.50
CA ILE A 148 -0.72 7.20 7.32
C ILE A 148 0.80 7.14 7.50
N SER A 149 1.35 5.99 7.85
CA SER A 149 2.80 5.82 8.00
C SER A 149 3.57 6.12 6.73
N ILE A 150 3.03 5.74 5.56
CA ILE A 150 3.64 6.10 4.28
C ILE A 150 3.59 7.62 4.08
N LEU A 151 2.48 8.29 4.40
CA LEU A 151 2.33 9.74 4.27
C LEU A 151 3.33 10.52 5.13
N PHE A 152 3.74 9.98 6.28
CA PHE A 152 4.78 10.58 7.12
C PHE A 152 6.21 10.10 6.78
N SER A 153 6.35 9.05 5.97
CA SER A 153 7.64 8.61 5.41
C SER A 153 8.11 9.41 4.18
N ILE A 154 7.33 10.41 3.74
CA ILE A 154 7.58 11.13 2.48
C ILE A 154 8.71 12.12 2.64
N ILE A 155 9.97 11.74 2.40
CA ILE A 155 11.00 12.65 1.84
C ILE A 155 12.04 11.83 1.03
N PRO A 156 12.16 12.01 -0.29
CA PRO A 156 13.29 11.49 -1.05
C PRO A 156 14.56 12.36 -0.90
N GLY A 157 15.74 11.73 -0.80
CA GLY A 157 17.03 12.40 -1.09
C GLY A 157 17.68 13.19 0.05
N ILE A 158 17.62 12.67 1.27
CA ILE A 158 17.88 13.46 2.48
C ILE A 158 19.34 13.44 2.94
N SER A 159 19.88 14.62 3.27
CA SER A 159 21.14 14.77 4.01
C SER A 159 21.07 14.08 5.39
N VAL A 160 22.23 13.66 5.92
CA VAL A 160 22.34 12.89 7.18
C VAL A 160 21.60 13.53 8.38
N PRO A 161 21.60 14.86 8.60
CA PRO A 161 20.94 15.48 9.75
C PRO A 161 19.41 15.39 9.76
N LEU A 162 18.75 15.49 8.61
CA LEU A 162 17.28 15.37 8.55
C LEU A 162 16.79 13.94 8.84
N LYS A 163 17.65 12.92 8.71
CA LYS A 163 17.23 11.52 8.86
C LYS A 163 16.73 11.20 10.27
N SER A 164 17.29 11.80 11.31
CA SER A 164 16.88 11.51 12.70
C SER A 164 15.47 12.01 12.98
N GLY A 165 15.16 13.27 12.65
CA GLY A 165 13.82 13.84 12.88
C GLY A 165 12.74 13.13 12.06
N LEU A 166 13.06 12.73 10.83
CA LEU A 166 12.12 11.99 9.97
C LEU A 166 11.92 10.54 10.40
N THR A 167 12.97 9.89 10.89
CA THR A 167 12.85 8.55 11.46
C THR A 167 11.97 8.58 12.70
N ALA A 168 12.16 9.58 13.57
CA ALA A 168 11.32 9.80 14.74
C ALA A 168 9.86 10.03 14.34
N LEU A 169 9.60 10.96 13.41
CA LEU A 169 8.24 11.26 12.95
C LEU A 169 7.58 10.05 12.25
N THR A 170 8.30 9.30 11.42
CA THR A 170 7.72 8.10 10.77
C THR A 170 7.33 7.05 11.82
N LYS A 171 8.23 6.75 12.78
CA LYS A 171 7.96 5.77 13.84
C LYS A 171 6.80 6.20 14.73
N ALA A 172 6.76 7.48 15.09
CA ALA A 172 5.66 8.10 15.80
C ALA A 172 4.35 7.94 15.03
N GLY A 173 4.34 8.24 13.72
CA GLY A 173 3.17 8.13 12.87
C GLY A 173 2.67 6.71 12.67
N VAL A 174 3.58 5.73 12.59
CA VAL A 174 3.25 4.30 12.66
C VAL A 174 2.45 4.03 13.93
N GLN A 175 3.01 4.32 15.08
CA GLN A 175 2.41 3.96 16.37
C GLN A 175 1.15 4.74 16.70
N GLN A 176 1.11 6.02 16.37
CA GLN A 176 -0.07 6.86 16.59
C GLN A 176 -1.25 6.32 15.79
N ALA A 177 -1.00 5.86 14.57
CA ALA A 177 -2.01 5.17 13.78
C ALA A 177 -2.39 3.82 14.43
N GLU A 178 -1.41 3.04 14.92
CA GLU A 178 -1.67 1.79 15.65
C GLU A 178 -2.58 1.97 16.87
N TYR A 179 -2.31 3.00 17.69
CA TYR A 179 -3.05 3.31 18.90
C TYR A 179 -4.47 3.78 18.60
N SER A 180 -4.63 4.67 17.62
CA SER A 180 -5.93 5.27 17.26
C SER A 180 -6.93 4.26 16.69
N LEU A 181 -6.49 3.04 16.39
CA LEU A 181 -7.31 1.97 15.81
C LEU A 181 -7.53 0.77 16.72
N GLN A 182 -7.22 0.92 18.02
CA GLN A 182 -7.57 -0.10 19.02
C GLN A 182 -8.84 0.32 19.80
N PRO A 183 -9.85 -0.59 19.91
CA PRO A 183 -9.90 -1.92 19.33
C PRO A 183 -10.18 -1.89 17.82
N ALA A 184 -9.71 -2.94 17.13
CA ALA A 184 -9.97 -3.12 15.71
C ALA A 184 -11.47 -2.94 15.42
N ALA A 185 -11.78 -2.15 14.38
CA ALA A 185 -13.16 -1.95 13.95
C ALA A 185 -13.86 -3.32 13.84
N PRO A 186 -15.12 -3.44 14.30
CA PRO A 186 -15.83 -4.72 14.30
C PRO A 186 -15.76 -5.34 12.90
N SER A 187 -15.48 -6.64 12.86
CA SER A 187 -15.38 -7.45 11.64
C SER A 187 -16.75 -7.63 11.01
N ASN A 188 -17.37 -6.55 10.59
CA ASN A 188 -18.61 -6.60 9.86
C ASN A 188 -18.23 -7.09 8.46
N ASN A 189 -18.79 -8.22 8.05
CA ASN A 189 -18.76 -8.64 6.65
C ASN A 189 -19.61 -7.63 5.88
N TYR A 190 -18.98 -6.59 5.36
CA TYR A 190 -19.63 -5.64 4.48
C TYR A 190 -19.83 -6.33 3.12
N GLN A 191 -21.10 -6.46 2.73
CA GLN A 191 -21.58 -7.21 1.56
C GLN A 191 -22.28 -6.33 0.53
N THR A 192 -22.36 -5.01 0.75
CA THR A 192 -23.08 -4.06 -0.11
C THR A 192 -22.23 -2.85 -0.49
N LEU A 193 -22.61 -2.16 -1.56
CA LEU A 193 -22.00 -0.90 -1.99
C LEU A 193 -22.09 0.19 -0.91
N LEU A 194 -23.25 0.33 -0.27
CA LEU A 194 -23.46 1.27 0.85
C LEU A 194 -22.43 1.04 1.96
N GLN A 195 -22.17 -0.22 2.27
CA GLN A 195 -21.20 -0.59 3.29
C GLN A 195 -19.74 -0.31 2.88
N MET A 196 -19.41 -0.35 1.59
CA MET A 196 -18.09 0.10 1.10
C MET A 196 -17.93 1.62 1.22
N GLN A 197 -19.00 2.39 1.02
CA GLN A 197 -19.02 3.85 1.23
C GLN A 197 -18.92 4.20 2.72
N GLU A 198 -19.68 3.53 3.58
CA GLU A 198 -19.60 3.66 5.05
C GLU A 198 -18.19 3.33 5.56
N TYR A 199 -17.59 2.29 4.99
CA TYR A 199 -16.20 1.93 5.26
C TYR A 199 -15.24 3.07 4.89
N ALA A 200 -15.31 3.59 3.67
CA ALA A 200 -14.44 4.69 3.24
C ALA A 200 -14.62 5.94 4.10
N ALA A 201 -15.87 6.26 4.47
CA ALA A 201 -16.18 7.37 5.36
C ALA A 201 -15.56 7.17 6.74
N THR A 202 -15.74 6.00 7.34
CA THR A 202 -15.16 5.65 8.66
C THR A 202 -13.63 5.67 8.60
N PHE A 203 -13.05 5.04 7.57
CA PHE A 203 -11.61 4.99 7.35
C PHE A 203 -11.00 6.38 7.21
N GLY A 204 -11.62 7.24 6.39
CA GLY A 204 -11.18 8.62 6.19
C GLY A 204 -11.33 9.48 7.44
N GLN A 205 -12.46 9.35 8.15
CA GLN A 205 -12.69 10.04 9.42
C GLN A 205 -11.65 9.65 10.47
N THR A 206 -11.39 8.36 10.65
CA THR A 206 -10.38 7.91 11.62
C THR A 206 -8.99 8.36 11.20
N SER A 207 -8.65 8.30 9.91
CA SER A 207 -7.36 8.80 9.42
C SER A 207 -7.16 10.28 9.73
N ARG A 208 -8.19 11.11 9.49
CA ARG A 208 -8.18 12.54 9.82
C ARG A 208 -8.06 12.79 11.32
N ALA A 209 -8.84 12.08 12.13
CA ALA A 209 -8.81 12.21 13.59
C ALA A 209 -7.44 11.84 14.17
N THR A 210 -6.79 10.79 13.65
CA THR A 210 -5.42 10.41 14.02
C THR A 210 -4.44 11.54 13.72
N VAL A 211 -4.50 12.11 12.51
CA VAL A 211 -3.61 13.21 12.08
C VAL A 211 -3.86 14.47 12.91
N GLU A 212 -5.12 14.80 13.19
CA GLU A 212 -5.52 15.94 14.00
C GLU A 212 -5.06 15.81 15.46
N SER A 213 -5.31 14.66 16.09
CA SER A 213 -4.83 14.38 17.45
C SER A 213 -3.32 14.50 17.53
N TRP A 214 -2.60 13.93 16.56
CA TRP A 214 -1.15 13.97 16.55
C TRP A 214 -0.59 15.38 16.31
N ALA A 215 -1.18 16.14 15.39
CA ALA A 215 -0.82 17.54 15.18
C ALA A 215 -1.00 18.34 16.48
N ASN A 216 -2.13 18.15 17.17
CA ASN A 216 -2.42 18.84 18.42
C ASN A 216 -1.41 18.50 19.52
N ASP A 217 -1.08 17.22 19.71
CA ASP A 217 -0.08 16.81 20.70
C ASP A 217 1.33 17.30 20.33
N THR A 218 1.67 17.26 19.04
CA THR A 218 2.94 17.77 18.51
C THR A 218 3.10 19.26 18.77
N PHE A 219 2.14 20.09 18.34
CA PHE A 219 2.20 21.54 18.53
C PHE A 219 1.97 21.98 19.97
N ALA A 220 1.40 21.10 20.81
CA ALA A 220 1.38 21.28 22.26
C ALA A 220 2.75 21.03 22.92
N GLY A 221 3.70 20.41 22.20
CA GLY A 221 5.03 20.03 22.73
C GLY A 221 4.97 18.79 23.64
N ARG A 222 3.92 17.97 23.50
CA ARG A 222 3.77 16.74 24.29
C ARG A 222 4.64 15.63 23.72
N GLU A 223 4.96 14.68 24.58
CA GLU A 223 5.56 13.41 24.17
C GLU A 223 4.51 12.55 23.48
N ASP A 224 4.90 11.95 22.37
CA ASP A 224 4.13 10.91 21.69
C ASP A 224 4.31 9.54 22.38
N SER A 225 3.70 8.51 21.80
CA SER A 225 3.81 7.11 22.26
C SER A 225 5.24 6.52 22.23
N GLN A 226 6.21 7.21 21.63
CA GLN A 226 7.64 6.87 21.60
C GLN A 226 8.51 7.78 22.47
N ASN A 227 7.91 8.68 23.24
CA ASN A 227 8.61 9.72 23.99
C ASN A 227 9.37 10.71 23.07
N HIS A 228 8.93 10.89 21.83
CA HIS A 228 9.38 11.98 20.98
C HIS A 228 8.48 13.19 21.16
N THR A 229 9.07 14.36 21.09
CA THR A 229 8.41 15.67 21.13
C THR A 229 8.61 16.40 19.80
N ILE A 230 8.01 17.58 19.66
CA ILE A 230 8.28 18.46 18.52
C ILE A 230 9.78 18.79 18.37
N LEU A 231 10.55 18.82 19.46
CA LEU A 231 11.99 19.06 19.38
C LEU A 231 12.71 17.96 18.60
N ASP A 232 12.29 16.70 18.78
CA ASP A 232 12.84 15.56 18.06
C ASP A 232 12.48 15.62 16.57
N TYR A 233 11.26 16.04 16.25
CA TYR A 233 10.78 16.12 14.86
C TYR A 233 11.42 17.25 14.05
N LEU A 234 11.82 18.35 14.71
CA LEU A 234 12.51 19.49 14.08
C LEU A 234 14.04 19.34 14.06
N ALA A 235 14.57 18.36 14.80
CA ALA A 235 16.01 18.16 15.00
C ALA A 235 16.80 18.13 13.68
N GLY A 236 17.99 18.73 13.69
CA GLY A 236 18.87 18.77 12.53
C GLY A 236 18.35 19.63 11.37
N GLY A 237 17.35 20.48 11.62
CA GLY A 237 16.74 21.32 10.59
C GLY A 237 15.72 20.57 9.74
N ALA A 238 15.12 19.50 10.28
CA ALA A 238 13.98 18.87 9.63
C ALA A 238 12.88 19.92 9.38
N TYR A 239 12.31 19.86 8.17
CA TYR A 239 11.28 20.79 7.69
C TYR A 239 11.71 22.25 7.55
N ILE A 240 13.00 22.63 7.69
CA ILE A 240 13.38 24.02 7.42
C ILE A 240 13.19 24.40 5.94
N GLU A 241 13.40 23.43 5.05
CA GLU A 241 13.20 23.55 3.61
C GLU A 241 11.84 22.94 3.24
N ASN A 242 11.01 23.73 2.56
CA ASN A 242 9.66 23.29 2.16
C ASN A 242 9.62 22.54 0.82
N THR A 243 10.74 22.46 0.09
CA THR A 243 10.76 21.99 -1.31
C THR A 243 10.38 20.52 -1.47
N ASN A 244 10.40 19.75 -0.38
CA ASN A 244 10.12 18.32 -0.40
C ASN A 244 8.79 17.97 0.30
N ILE A 245 8.02 18.97 0.73
CA ILE A 245 6.69 18.74 1.31
C ILE A 245 5.71 18.55 0.16
N PRO A 246 5.02 17.39 0.09
CA PRO A 246 4.04 17.15 -0.96
C PRO A 246 2.87 18.12 -0.86
N SER A 247 2.37 18.53 -2.01
CA SER A 247 1.12 19.30 -2.11
C SER A 247 -0.09 18.45 -1.72
N ASN A 248 -1.19 19.12 -1.33
CA ASN A 248 -2.46 18.46 -1.00
C ASN A 248 -2.93 17.54 -2.14
N SER A 249 -2.77 17.96 -3.40
CA SER A 249 -3.17 17.18 -4.57
C SER A 249 -2.33 15.92 -4.77
N GLU A 250 -1.04 15.96 -4.44
CA GLU A 250 -0.19 14.76 -4.55
C GLU A 250 -0.57 13.74 -3.45
N ILE A 251 -0.82 14.21 -2.23
CA ILE A 251 -1.30 13.40 -1.10
C ILE A 251 -2.68 12.81 -1.41
N GLU A 252 -3.60 13.63 -1.92
CA GLU A 252 -4.94 13.21 -2.36
C GLU A 252 -4.85 12.07 -3.40
N SER A 253 -4.03 12.27 -4.43
CA SER A 253 -3.81 11.26 -5.48
C SER A 253 -3.22 9.96 -4.91
N PHE A 254 -2.22 10.08 -4.02
CA PHE A 254 -1.63 8.93 -3.34
C PHE A 254 -2.66 8.18 -2.48
N TYR A 255 -3.38 8.91 -1.63
CA TYR A 255 -4.37 8.35 -0.71
C TYR A 255 -5.48 7.61 -1.47
N LYS A 256 -6.04 8.27 -2.49
CA LYS A 256 -7.01 7.66 -3.41
C LYS A 256 -6.47 6.38 -4.03
N THR A 257 -5.26 6.42 -4.60
CA THR A 257 -4.63 5.27 -5.26
C THR A 257 -4.46 4.09 -4.30
N GLN A 258 -4.04 4.34 -3.06
CA GLN A 258 -3.91 3.30 -2.03
C GLN A 258 -5.26 2.71 -1.64
N MET A 259 -6.29 3.53 -1.45
CA MET A 259 -7.64 3.09 -1.13
C MET A 259 -8.21 2.19 -2.23
N ILE A 260 -8.07 2.61 -3.49
CA ILE A 260 -8.52 1.83 -4.66
C ILE A 260 -7.75 0.51 -4.76
N SER A 261 -6.42 0.57 -4.68
CA SER A 261 -5.55 -0.61 -4.80
C SER A 261 -5.88 -1.66 -3.73
N ARG A 262 -5.99 -1.25 -2.46
CA ARG A 262 -6.23 -2.18 -1.34
C ARG A 262 -7.64 -2.75 -1.37
N THR A 263 -8.62 -1.95 -1.79
CA THR A 263 -10.00 -2.39 -2.01
C THR A 263 -10.06 -3.48 -3.08
N ILE A 264 -9.44 -3.24 -4.24
CA ILE A 264 -9.46 -4.20 -5.34
C ILE A 264 -8.60 -5.43 -5.03
N ASN A 265 -7.45 -5.27 -4.38
CA ASN A 265 -6.62 -6.39 -3.91
C ASN A 265 -7.42 -7.33 -3.00
N ALA A 266 -8.14 -6.79 -2.02
CA ALA A 266 -8.97 -7.59 -1.11
C ALA A 266 -10.03 -8.40 -1.88
N GLN A 267 -10.68 -7.80 -2.88
CA GLN A 267 -11.63 -8.51 -3.74
C GLN A 267 -10.94 -9.56 -4.62
N TRP A 268 -9.82 -9.22 -5.27
CA TRP A 268 -9.10 -10.12 -6.16
C TRP A 268 -8.53 -11.35 -5.44
N ARG A 269 -8.13 -11.22 -4.17
CA ARG A 269 -7.69 -12.33 -3.33
C ARG A 269 -8.79 -13.36 -3.02
N THR A 270 -10.06 -13.00 -3.23
CA THR A 270 -11.18 -13.97 -3.14
C THR A 270 -11.45 -14.69 -4.46
N GLN A 271 -10.75 -14.34 -5.53
CA GLN A 271 -10.89 -14.95 -6.85
C GLN A 271 -9.68 -15.85 -7.15
N LYS A 272 -9.75 -16.60 -8.25
CA LYS A 272 -8.63 -17.44 -8.74
C LYS A 272 -7.60 -16.60 -9.48
N ILE A 273 -7.13 -15.54 -8.83
CA ILE A 273 -6.12 -14.62 -9.32
C ILE A 273 -4.79 -14.95 -8.65
N PHE A 274 -3.73 -15.04 -9.45
CA PHE A 274 -2.42 -15.45 -8.98
C PHE A 274 -1.32 -14.80 -9.82
N VAL A 275 -0.10 -14.82 -9.31
CA VAL A 275 1.11 -14.42 -10.01
C VAL A 275 1.97 -15.66 -10.26
N THR A 276 2.59 -15.77 -11.43
CA THR A 276 3.69 -16.73 -11.64
C THR A 276 5.02 -16.00 -11.54
N PHE A 277 6.04 -16.70 -11.04
CA PHE A 277 7.43 -16.29 -11.15
C PHE A 277 8.21 -17.33 -11.93
N THR A 278 8.95 -16.89 -12.95
CA THR A 278 9.78 -17.75 -13.78
C THR A 278 11.21 -17.24 -13.77
N LYS A 279 12.14 -18.12 -13.41
CA LYS A 279 13.56 -17.84 -13.42
C LYS A 279 14.04 -17.71 -14.86
N THR A 280 14.56 -16.55 -15.20
CA THR A 280 15.07 -16.23 -16.54
C THR A 280 15.99 -15.03 -16.49
N ASN A 281 17.02 -15.02 -17.34
CA ASN A 281 17.88 -13.85 -17.54
C ASN A 281 17.37 -12.97 -18.71
N ASN A 282 16.25 -13.32 -19.34
CA ASN A 282 15.68 -12.58 -20.45
C ASN A 282 14.79 -11.43 -19.95
N THR A 283 15.32 -10.21 -19.95
CA THR A 283 14.56 -8.99 -19.61
C THR A 283 13.40 -8.73 -20.58
N ASN A 284 13.51 -9.25 -21.80
CA ASN A 284 12.52 -9.13 -22.87
C ASN A 284 11.62 -10.36 -22.97
N ASP A 285 11.40 -11.09 -21.88
CA ASP A 285 10.53 -12.26 -21.89
C ASP A 285 9.11 -11.92 -22.41
N THR A 286 8.62 -12.77 -23.31
CA THR A 286 7.30 -12.68 -23.97
C THR A 286 6.46 -13.94 -23.77
N SER A 287 6.85 -14.81 -22.84
CA SER A 287 6.11 -16.05 -22.54
C SER A 287 4.73 -15.76 -21.92
N GLY A 288 4.62 -14.64 -21.19
CA GLY A 288 3.38 -14.16 -20.58
C GLY A 288 2.90 -12.78 -21.06
N PRO A 289 1.78 -12.29 -20.53
CA PRO A 289 1.13 -11.04 -20.94
C PRO A 289 2.01 -9.82 -20.63
N ALA A 290 2.17 -8.95 -21.62
CA ALA A 290 2.98 -7.73 -21.47
C ALA A 290 2.40 -6.76 -20.41
N GLN A 291 1.08 -6.73 -20.28
CA GLN A 291 0.33 -5.78 -19.43
C GLN A 291 0.61 -5.93 -17.94
N THR A 292 1.01 -7.13 -17.49
CA THR A 292 1.33 -7.41 -16.08
C THR A 292 2.77 -7.89 -15.91
N LYS A 293 3.62 -7.70 -16.93
CA LYS A 293 4.99 -8.19 -16.87
C LYS A 293 5.81 -7.35 -15.91
N TYR A 294 6.43 -7.99 -14.92
CA TYR A 294 7.45 -7.38 -14.07
C TYR A 294 8.72 -8.22 -14.10
N TYR A 295 9.84 -7.64 -14.57
CA TYR A 295 11.15 -8.28 -14.46
C TYR A 295 11.88 -7.76 -13.23
N SER A 296 12.39 -8.66 -12.41
CA SER A 296 13.20 -8.35 -11.24
C SER A 296 14.61 -8.87 -11.46
N SER A 297 15.57 -7.95 -11.63
CA SER A 297 16.99 -8.32 -11.71
C SER A 297 17.49 -8.94 -10.40
N GLN A 298 16.94 -8.50 -9.26
CA GLN A 298 17.25 -9.02 -7.94
C GLN A 298 16.82 -10.48 -7.78
N ASP A 299 15.66 -10.85 -8.33
CA ASP A 299 15.17 -12.23 -8.26
C ASP A 299 15.70 -13.11 -9.39
N GLY A 300 16.26 -12.50 -10.46
CA GLY A 300 16.73 -13.23 -11.64
C GLY A 300 15.59 -13.87 -12.42
N GLY A 301 14.49 -13.14 -12.61
CA GLY A 301 13.32 -13.68 -13.30
C GLY A 301 12.21 -12.67 -13.59
N VAL A 302 11.14 -13.21 -14.15
CA VAL A 302 9.96 -12.45 -14.59
C VAL A 302 8.72 -12.92 -13.86
N TYR A 303 7.82 -11.98 -13.60
CA TYR A 303 6.53 -12.20 -12.97
C TYR A 303 5.38 -11.83 -13.90
N TYR A 304 4.27 -12.57 -13.82
CA TYR A 304 3.03 -12.30 -14.56
C TYR A 304 1.81 -12.52 -13.69
N THR A 305 0.82 -11.62 -13.75
CA THR A 305 -0.45 -11.75 -13.03
C THR A 305 -1.54 -12.33 -13.94
N TYR A 306 -2.27 -13.31 -13.43
CA TYR A 306 -3.27 -14.09 -14.15
C TYR A 306 -4.57 -14.21 -13.37
N PHE A 307 -5.66 -14.39 -14.10
CA PHE A 307 -6.93 -14.88 -13.60
C PHE A 307 -7.29 -16.19 -14.30
N TYR A 308 -7.71 -17.19 -13.52
CA TYR A 308 -8.29 -18.40 -14.11
C TYR A 308 -9.80 -18.24 -14.31
N HIS A 309 -10.22 -18.14 -15.57
CA HIS A 309 -11.63 -18.08 -15.97
C HIS A 309 -12.21 -19.49 -16.14
N GLU A 310 -13.34 -19.78 -15.49
CA GLU A 310 -14.05 -21.05 -15.63
C GLU A 310 -15.10 -20.97 -16.74
N ASP A 311 -14.89 -21.70 -17.85
CA ASP A 311 -15.79 -21.75 -19.00
C ASP A 311 -16.90 -22.81 -18.87
N GLY A 312 -16.97 -23.48 -17.72
CA GLY A 312 -17.93 -24.54 -17.44
C GLY A 312 -17.34 -25.70 -16.63
N VAL A 313 -17.98 -26.88 -16.72
CA VAL A 313 -17.60 -28.02 -15.88
C VAL A 313 -16.24 -28.59 -16.29
N LEU A 314 -15.26 -28.44 -15.40
CA LEU A 314 -13.88 -28.87 -15.62
C LEU A 314 -13.29 -28.29 -16.91
N ARG A 315 -13.52 -27.00 -17.14
CA ARG A 315 -13.03 -26.28 -18.31
C ARG A 315 -12.72 -24.84 -17.92
N GLY A 316 -11.67 -24.28 -18.49
CA GLY A 316 -11.33 -22.89 -18.29
C GLY A 316 -10.08 -22.50 -19.04
N HIS A 317 -9.67 -21.25 -18.83
CA HIS A 317 -8.48 -20.69 -19.43
C HIS A 317 -7.90 -19.57 -18.58
N ILE A 318 -6.69 -19.16 -18.96
CA ILE A 318 -6.02 -18.02 -18.35
C ILE A 318 -6.43 -16.75 -19.07
N ASP A 319 -6.88 -15.78 -18.30
CA ASP A 319 -7.28 -14.46 -18.78
C ASP A 319 -6.72 -13.36 -17.86
N LYS A 320 -6.94 -12.11 -18.25
CA LYS A 320 -6.64 -10.97 -17.40
C LYS A 320 -7.59 -10.92 -16.19
N PRO A 321 -7.10 -10.47 -15.03
CA PRO A 321 -7.96 -10.10 -13.92
C PRO A 321 -9.10 -9.16 -14.33
N TRP A 322 -10.26 -9.36 -13.71
CA TRP A 322 -11.44 -8.54 -13.96
C TRP A 322 -11.15 -7.06 -13.70
N GLY A 323 -11.43 -6.22 -14.68
CA GLY A 323 -11.23 -4.77 -14.59
C GLY A 323 -9.79 -4.29 -14.76
N LEU A 324 -8.82 -5.16 -15.05
CA LEU A 324 -7.41 -4.76 -15.22
C LEU A 324 -7.24 -3.63 -16.26
N ASP A 325 -7.97 -3.67 -17.37
CA ASP A 325 -7.91 -2.63 -18.41
C ASP A 325 -8.32 -1.26 -17.86
N ASN A 326 -9.31 -1.23 -16.96
CA ASN A 326 -9.82 0.01 -16.39
C ASN A 326 -8.79 0.60 -15.42
N LEU A 327 -8.11 -0.25 -14.62
CA LEU A 327 -7.05 0.18 -13.69
C LEU A 327 -5.95 0.99 -14.37
N ASN A 328 -5.54 0.56 -15.57
CA ASN A 328 -4.50 1.24 -16.33
C ASN A 328 -4.99 2.54 -17.00
N GLY A 329 -6.29 2.84 -16.93
CA GLY A 329 -6.86 4.08 -17.45
C GLY A 329 -6.52 5.30 -16.59
N SER A 330 -6.73 6.49 -17.14
CA SER A 330 -6.44 7.78 -16.48
C SER A 330 -7.19 8.00 -15.16
N LEU A 331 -8.29 7.28 -14.95
CA LEU A 331 -9.11 7.39 -13.74
C LEU A 331 -8.41 6.83 -12.50
N TYR A 332 -7.73 5.69 -12.65
CA TYR A 332 -7.10 4.97 -11.53
C TYR A 332 -5.58 5.05 -11.60
N ASN A 333 -4.99 5.08 -12.80
CA ASN A 333 -3.55 5.15 -13.02
C ASN A 333 -2.74 4.07 -12.27
N ILE A 334 -3.27 2.85 -12.23
CA ILE A 334 -2.63 1.67 -11.61
C ILE A 334 -2.34 0.66 -12.72
N THR A 335 -1.07 0.40 -12.99
CA THR A 335 -0.69 -0.54 -14.05
C THR A 335 -0.70 -1.98 -13.56
N GLY A 336 -0.86 -2.95 -14.47
CA GLY A 336 -0.70 -4.36 -14.12
C GLY A 336 0.71 -4.71 -13.62
N THR A 337 1.72 -3.95 -14.06
CA THR A 337 3.10 -4.07 -13.58
C THR A 337 3.22 -3.65 -12.13
N ASP A 338 2.53 -2.58 -11.70
CA ASP A 338 2.53 -2.14 -10.29
C ASP A 338 1.97 -3.22 -9.38
N ILE A 339 0.84 -3.81 -9.76
CA ILE A 339 0.18 -4.90 -9.03
C ILE A 339 1.12 -6.10 -8.88
N THR A 340 1.77 -6.49 -9.98
CA THR A 340 2.66 -7.64 -10.04
C THR A 340 3.92 -7.39 -9.21
N LYS A 341 4.51 -6.19 -9.33
CA LYS A 341 5.69 -5.77 -8.56
C LYS A 341 5.41 -5.73 -7.06
N ALA A 342 4.28 -5.14 -6.64
CA ALA A 342 3.89 -5.09 -5.22
C ALA A 342 3.68 -6.49 -4.64
N SER A 343 2.99 -7.38 -5.37
CA SER A 343 2.74 -8.77 -4.95
C SER A 343 4.02 -9.61 -4.89
N ALA A 344 4.90 -9.46 -5.88
CA ALA A 344 6.22 -10.11 -5.90
C ALA A 344 7.05 -9.71 -4.69
N ARG A 345 7.16 -8.41 -4.40
CA ARG A 345 7.89 -7.90 -3.23
C ARG A 345 7.31 -8.43 -1.91
N ALA A 346 5.99 -8.42 -1.76
CA ALA A 346 5.32 -8.96 -0.58
C ALA A 346 5.64 -10.46 -0.38
N PHE A 347 5.59 -11.25 -1.46
CA PHE A 347 5.91 -12.67 -1.43
C PHE A 347 7.37 -12.94 -1.05
N LYS A 348 8.31 -12.11 -1.51
CA LYS A 348 9.73 -12.25 -1.13
C LYS A 348 10.00 -12.08 0.36
N ILE A 349 9.16 -11.31 1.04
CA ILE A 349 9.33 -11.01 2.47
C ILE A 349 8.56 -12.02 3.34
N GLY A 350 7.28 -12.24 3.02
CA GLY A 350 6.38 -13.04 3.86
C GLY A 350 5.89 -14.34 3.25
N GLY A 351 6.31 -14.69 2.03
CA GLY A 351 5.73 -15.78 1.27
C GLY A 351 4.21 -15.59 1.10
N PHE A 352 3.44 -16.61 1.48
CA PHE A 352 1.96 -16.55 1.48
C PHE A 352 1.36 -15.89 2.72
N ASN A 353 2.19 -15.48 3.68
CA ASN A 353 1.79 -14.91 4.98
C ASN A 353 2.46 -13.55 5.22
N PHE A 354 2.34 -12.63 4.25
CA PHE A 354 2.76 -11.25 4.44
C PHE A 354 1.86 -10.56 5.47
N THR A 355 2.41 -10.25 6.64
CA THR A 355 1.65 -9.72 7.79
C THR A 355 1.71 -8.21 7.88
N ARG A 356 0.91 -7.68 8.81
CA ARG A 356 0.95 -6.28 9.22
C ARG A 356 2.35 -5.83 9.64
N ASP A 357 2.97 -6.58 10.56
CA ASP A 357 4.27 -6.23 11.12
C ASP A 357 5.37 -6.21 10.05
N MET A 358 5.31 -7.13 9.09
CA MET A 358 6.22 -7.14 7.95
C MET A 358 6.09 -5.88 7.09
N ALA A 359 4.87 -5.40 6.86
CA ALA A 359 4.66 -4.16 6.11
C ALA A 359 5.20 -2.94 6.85
N PHE A 360 5.04 -2.88 8.19
CA PHE A 360 5.62 -1.82 9.00
C PHE A 360 7.14 -1.84 8.99
N GLN A 361 7.73 -3.03 9.13
CA GLN A 361 9.17 -3.19 9.01
C GLN A 361 9.68 -2.67 7.65
N GLN A 362 8.96 -2.90 6.55
CA GLN A 362 9.33 -2.36 5.25
C GLN A 362 9.24 -0.83 5.18
N ILE A 363 8.25 -0.22 5.83
CA ILE A 363 8.14 1.24 5.91
C ILE A 363 9.31 1.80 6.73
N GLU A 364 9.64 1.20 7.87
CA GLU A 364 10.80 1.60 8.69
C GLU A 364 12.13 1.45 7.94
N GLU A 365 12.32 0.31 7.26
CA GLU A 365 13.48 0.06 6.39
C GLU A 365 13.56 1.10 5.27
N SER A 366 12.43 1.55 4.72
CA SER A 366 12.42 2.55 3.67
C SER A 366 12.99 3.90 4.11
N VAL A 367 12.69 4.32 5.33
CA VAL A 367 13.18 5.58 5.90
C VAL A 367 14.69 5.51 6.16
N SER A 368 15.21 4.33 6.50
CA SER A 368 16.65 4.11 6.69
C SER A 368 17.43 3.87 5.38
N SER A 369 16.75 3.63 4.25
CA SER A 369 17.35 3.11 3.00
C SER A 369 18.11 4.10 2.11
N ASN A 370 18.46 5.30 2.59
CA ASN A 370 19.04 6.39 1.77
C ASN A 370 18.21 6.75 0.51
N GLY A 371 16.89 6.53 0.53
CA GLY A 371 15.99 6.84 -0.59
C GLY A 371 15.93 5.77 -1.68
N THR A 372 16.53 4.59 -1.45
CA THR A 372 16.43 3.45 -2.38
C THR A 372 15.03 2.85 -2.39
N LEU A 373 14.31 2.96 -1.27
CA LEU A 373 12.91 2.59 -1.10
C LEU A 373 12.12 3.85 -0.75
N THR A 374 11.09 4.15 -1.53
CA THR A 374 10.23 5.33 -1.32
C THR A 374 8.77 4.91 -1.47
N PRO A 375 8.10 4.55 -0.36
CA PRO A 375 6.74 4.00 -0.41
C PRO A 375 5.75 4.92 -1.13
N TYR A 376 5.94 6.22 -0.98
CA TYR A 376 5.16 7.24 -1.64
C TYR A 376 5.33 7.26 -3.16
N LEU A 377 6.57 7.24 -3.66
CA LEU A 377 6.86 7.25 -5.10
C LEU A 377 6.53 5.91 -5.76
N ASP A 378 6.72 4.80 -5.03
CA ASP A 378 6.33 3.48 -5.51
C ASP A 378 4.79 3.35 -5.63
N GLY A 379 4.02 4.09 -4.83
CA GLY A 379 2.56 4.18 -4.94
C GLY A 379 1.88 2.80 -4.91
N ALA A 380 1.13 2.48 -5.96
CA ALA A 380 0.47 1.18 -6.10
C ALA A 380 1.46 -0.01 -6.18
N SER A 381 2.71 0.23 -6.58
CA SER A 381 3.77 -0.79 -6.66
C SER A 381 4.53 -1.00 -5.34
N TRP A 382 4.18 -0.25 -4.29
CA TRP A 382 4.76 -0.42 -2.97
C TRP A 382 4.49 -1.81 -2.41
N THR A 383 5.48 -2.36 -1.71
CA THR A 383 5.44 -3.67 -1.08
C THR A 383 4.21 -3.82 -0.19
N GLY A 384 3.38 -4.84 -0.46
CA GLY A 384 2.21 -5.14 0.36
C GLY A 384 0.96 -4.32 0.03
N THR A 385 1.02 -3.35 -0.89
CA THR A 385 -0.20 -2.72 -1.43
C THR A 385 -1.07 -3.75 -2.16
N TRP A 386 -0.41 -4.63 -2.91
CA TRP A 386 -1.00 -5.84 -3.46
C TRP A 386 -0.30 -7.06 -2.88
N THR A 387 -1.07 -8.11 -2.62
CA THR A 387 -0.58 -9.36 -2.00
C THR A 387 -1.20 -10.56 -2.69
N ILE A 388 -1.19 -10.52 -4.03
CA ILE A 388 -1.68 -11.64 -4.85
C ILE A 388 -0.70 -12.81 -4.70
N PRO A 389 -1.18 -14.05 -4.45
CA PRO A 389 -0.31 -15.20 -4.25
C PRO A 389 0.60 -15.46 -5.45
N VAL A 390 1.89 -15.69 -5.18
CA VAL A 390 2.90 -15.98 -6.21
C VAL A 390 3.20 -17.48 -6.21
N CYS A 391 3.19 -18.10 -7.39
CA CYS A 391 3.72 -19.43 -7.63
C CYS A 391 5.09 -19.31 -8.31
N ASP A 392 6.16 -19.67 -7.60
CA ASP A 392 7.47 -19.87 -8.22
C ASP A 392 7.45 -21.15 -9.05
N ILE A 393 7.40 -21.01 -10.37
CA ILE A 393 7.39 -22.15 -11.30
C ILE A 393 8.80 -22.53 -11.75
N GLY A 394 9.86 -21.96 -11.15
CA GLY A 394 11.25 -22.23 -11.50
C GLY A 394 11.53 -21.94 -12.97
N THR A 395 11.97 -22.96 -13.71
CA THR A 395 12.24 -22.89 -15.16
C THR A 395 11.14 -23.50 -16.02
N HIS A 396 10.03 -23.96 -15.41
CA HIS A 396 8.93 -24.58 -16.14
C HIS A 396 8.19 -23.56 -17.02
N GLN A 397 7.73 -24.01 -18.18
CA GLN A 397 7.08 -23.15 -19.19
C GLN A 397 5.55 -23.16 -19.02
N TRP A 398 5.07 -22.57 -17.91
CA TRP A 398 3.62 -22.42 -17.64
C TRP A 398 3.11 -20.98 -17.77
N ASN A 399 3.95 -20.06 -18.23
CA ASN A 399 3.48 -18.75 -18.65
C ASN A 399 2.75 -18.87 -19.99
N THR A 400 1.67 -18.10 -20.12
CA THR A 400 0.88 -18.04 -21.34
C THR A 400 0.33 -16.64 -21.56
N GLN A 401 -0.03 -16.31 -22.79
CA GLN A 401 -0.79 -15.10 -23.12
C GLN A 401 -2.25 -15.25 -22.67
N TYR A 402 -2.90 -14.13 -22.35
CA TYR A 402 -4.33 -14.10 -22.04
C TYR A 402 -5.19 -14.63 -23.20
N GLY A 403 -6.26 -15.36 -22.87
CA GLY A 403 -7.20 -15.91 -23.84
C GLY A 403 -6.67 -17.09 -24.67
N LYS A 404 -5.44 -17.57 -24.41
CA LYS A 404 -4.88 -18.72 -25.14
C LYS A 404 -5.54 -20.03 -24.70
N ASN A 405 -6.45 -20.53 -25.52
CA ASN A 405 -7.20 -21.76 -25.27
C ASN A 405 -6.53 -22.99 -25.90
N GLY A 406 -5.33 -23.34 -25.41
CA GLY A 406 -4.55 -24.46 -25.95
C GLY A 406 -5.00 -25.85 -25.45
N SER A 407 -5.76 -25.92 -24.36
CA SER A 407 -6.24 -27.17 -23.75
C SER A 407 -7.64 -26.97 -23.16
N ARG A 408 -8.32 -28.06 -22.80
CA ARG A 408 -9.59 -28.01 -22.06
C ARG A 408 -9.47 -27.21 -20.75
N TYR A 409 -8.31 -27.28 -20.10
CA TYR A 409 -8.10 -26.73 -18.77
C TYR A 409 -7.31 -25.42 -18.80
N GLY A 410 -6.90 -24.92 -19.97
CA GLY A 410 -5.94 -23.82 -20.07
C GLY A 410 -4.54 -24.24 -19.65
N MET A 411 -3.73 -23.26 -19.26
CA MET A 411 -2.41 -23.48 -18.64
C MET A 411 -2.53 -23.19 -17.15
N LEU A 412 -2.14 -24.14 -16.31
CA LEU A 412 -2.19 -24.03 -14.86
C LEU A 412 -0.79 -24.12 -14.23
N PRO A 413 -0.50 -23.36 -13.16
CA PRO A 413 0.74 -23.54 -12.39
C PRO A 413 0.63 -24.82 -11.54
N CYS A 414 1.28 -25.89 -11.98
CA CYS A 414 1.08 -27.23 -11.42
C CYS A 414 2.09 -27.64 -10.36
N CYS A 415 3.14 -26.87 -10.18
CA CYS A 415 4.21 -27.05 -9.20
C CYS A 415 4.67 -25.66 -8.78
N CYS A 416 4.60 -25.36 -7.49
CA CYS A 416 5.08 -24.09 -6.94
C CYS A 416 6.20 -24.33 -5.94
N GLY A 417 7.23 -23.49 -6.01
CA GLY A 417 8.40 -23.54 -5.17
C GLY A 417 9.35 -24.69 -5.52
N PRO A 418 10.51 -24.76 -4.83
CA PRO A 418 11.47 -25.85 -5.01
C PRO A 418 10.81 -27.21 -4.78
N ASN A 419 10.95 -28.12 -5.76
CA ASN A 419 10.36 -29.46 -5.74
C ASN A 419 8.85 -29.50 -5.47
N CYS A 420 8.11 -28.46 -5.90
CA CYS A 420 6.66 -28.35 -5.74
C CYS A 420 6.17 -28.28 -4.28
N THR A 421 7.05 -28.00 -3.32
CA THR A 421 6.75 -28.02 -1.88
C THR A 421 5.76 -26.93 -1.44
N ASP A 422 5.68 -25.82 -2.19
CA ASP A 422 4.78 -24.71 -1.88
C ASP A 422 3.39 -24.86 -2.53
N THR A 423 3.17 -25.90 -3.33
CA THR A 423 1.97 -26.06 -4.16
C THR A 423 0.67 -26.04 -3.34
N ALA A 424 0.59 -26.79 -2.24
CA ALA A 424 -0.60 -26.82 -1.39
C ALA A 424 -0.91 -25.44 -0.79
N THR A 425 0.11 -24.74 -0.30
CA THR A 425 -0.03 -23.42 0.31
C THR A 425 -0.43 -22.38 -0.74
N PHE A 426 0.17 -22.43 -1.93
CA PHE A 426 -0.20 -21.59 -3.07
C PHE A 426 -1.66 -21.81 -3.47
N VAL A 427 -2.08 -23.08 -3.66
CA VAL A 427 -3.45 -23.44 -4.01
C VAL A 427 -4.44 -22.87 -3.02
N LYS A 428 -4.10 -22.95 -1.73
CA LYS A 428 -4.93 -22.39 -0.67
C LYS A 428 -5.01 -20.87 -0.76
N ALA A 429 -3.87 -20.21 -0.92
CA ALA A 429 -3.76 -18.76 -0.98
C ALA A 429 -4.45 -18.18 -2.22
N ALA A 430 -4.36 -18.83 -3.37
CA ALA A 430 -4.94 -18.44 -4.66
C ALA A 430 -6.43 -18.80 -4.80
N ASN A 431 -7.08 -19.17 -3.69
CA ASN A 431 -8.47 -19.63 -3.65
C ASN A 431 -8.82 -20.73 -4.67
N MET A 432 -7.88 -21.67 -4.88
CA MET A 432 -8.05 -22.83 -5.75
C MET A 432 -8.33 -24.12 -4.95
N ASN A 433 -8.63 -24.00 -3.66
CA ASN A 433 -9.05 -25.15 -2.84
C ASN A 433 -10.27 -25.85 -3.44
N ASN A 434 -10.27 -27.18 -3.41
CA ASN A 434 -11.33 -28.02 -3.97
C ASN A 434 -11.58 -27.83 -5.47
N PHE A 435 -10.73 -27.09 -6.17
CA PHE A 435 -10.90 -26.80 -7.58
C PHE A 435 -10.51 -28.00 -8.45
N GLN A 436 -11.47 -28.86 -8.76
CA GLN A 436 -11.21 -30.13 -9.47
C GLN A 436 -10.61 -29.93 -10.87
N THR A 437 -10.84 -28.79 -11.51
CA THR A 437 -10.22 -28.42 -12.79
C THR A 437 -8.71 -28.31 -12.65
N LEU A 438 -8.19 -27.79 -11.52
CA LEU A 438 -6.75 -27.70 -11.26
C LEU A 438 -6.10 -29.08 -11.28
N LEU A 439 -6.58 -30.01 -10.46
CA LEU A 439 -5.97 -31.35 -10.35
C LEU A 439 -6.01 -32.10 -11.68
N ARG A 440 -7.10 -31.99 -12.43
CA ARG A 440 -7.22 -32.65 -13.74
C ARG A 440 -6.36 -31.99 -14.80
N GLY A 441 -6.29 -30.66 -14.80
CA GLY A 441 -5.41 -29.90 -15.67
C GLY A 441 -3.95 -30.23 -15.42
N CYS A 442 -3.54 -30.26 -14.15
CA CYS A 442 -2.17 -30.60 -13.78
C CYS A 442 -1.82 -32.06 -14.04
N LYS A 443 -2.72 -33.00 -13.77
CA LYS A 443 -2.52 -34.39 -14.16
C LYS A 443 -2.33 -34.55 -15.68
N GLU A 444 -2.99 -33.71 -16.49
CA GLU A 444 -2.82 -33.72 -17.94
C GLU A 444 -1.50 -33.05 -18.36
N GLN A 445 -1.22 -31.85 -17.84
CA GLN A 445 -0.04 -31.06 -18.18
C GLN A 445 1.28 -31.72 -17.76
N LEU A 446 1.27 -32.54 -16.71
CA LEU A 446 2.48 -33.16 -16.17
C LEU A 446 2.83 -34.51 -16.82
N LYS A 447 1.96 -35.09 -17.67
CA LYS A 447 2.17 -36.43 -18.26
C LYS A 447 3.49 -36.56 -19.02
N ASP A 448 3.90 -35.49 -19.67
CA ASP A 448 5.09 -35.45 -20.53
C ASP A 448 6.24 -34.68 -19.85
N THR A 449 6.21 -34.58 -18.52
CA THR A 449 7.24 -33.92 -17.72
C THR A 449 7.93 -34.92 -16.80
N ASP A 450 9.04 -34.49 -16.20
CA ASP A 450 9.77 -35.22 -15.15
C ASP A 450 9.09 -35.18 -13.78
N LEU A 451 8.01 -34.42 -13.63
CA LEU A 451 7.25 -34.28 -12.39
C LEU A 451 6.13 -35.33 -12.32
N ASP A 452 6.11 -36.13 -11.26
CA ASP A 452 5.00 -37.04 -10.98
C ASP A 452 3.87 -36.28 -10.26
N PHE A 453 2.71 -36.20 -10.90
CA PHE A 453 1.49 -35.62 -10.31
C PHE A 453 1.17 -36.20 -8.92
N ASN A 454 1.40 -37.49 -8.69
CA ASN A 454 1.07 -38.13 -7.41
C ASN A 454 2.06 -37.78 -6.29
N ALA A 455 3.23 -37.25 -6.63
CA ALA A 455 4.23 -36.79 -5.68
C ALA A 455 4.00 -35.33 -5.23
N ILE A 456 3.11 -34.59 -5.89
CA ILE A 456 2.83 -33.19 -5.60
C ILE A 456 1.65 -33.06 -4.64
N GLU A 457 1.85 -32.38 -3.52
CA GLU A 457 0.79 -32.07 -2.57
C GLU A 457 0.03 -30.82 -3.00
N TYR A 458 -1.24 -30.98 -3.40
CA TYR A 458 -2.13 -29.87 -3.74
C TYR A 458 -3.01 -29.42 -2.57
N GLY A 459 -2.95 -30.10 -1.41
CA GLY A 459 -3.82 -29.82 -0.24
C GLY A 459 -5.26 -30.31 -0.38
N PHE A 460 -5.63 -30.96 -1.49
CA PHE A 460 -6.91 -31.64 -1.67
C PHE A 460 -6.81 -32.75 -2.72
N THR A 461 -7.75 -33.70 -2.71
CA THR A 461 -7.73 -34.89 -3.57
C THR A 461 -8.71 -34.82 -4.73
N LEU A 462 -8.40 -35.63 -5.76
CA LEU A 462 -9.19 -35.76 -6.98
C LEU A 462 -10.49 -36.52 -6.66
N LYS A 463 -11.63 -35.88 -6.89
CA LYS A 463 -12.94 -36.48 -6.67
C LYS A 463 -13.36 -37.27 -7.90
N HIS A 464 -13.74 -38.52 -7.66
CA HIS A 464 -14.30 -39.44 -8.65
C HIS A 464 -15.81 -39.57 -8.41
N THR A 465 -16.59 -38.53 -8.73
CA THR A 465 -18.07 -38.67 -8.71
C THR A 465 -18.57 -39.07 -10.09
N CYS A 466 -19.62 -39.89 -10.13
CA CYS A 466 -20.27 -40.30 -11.39
C CYS A 466 -20.73 -39.09 -12.22
N ALA A 467 -21.22 -38.04 -11.56
CA ALA A 467 -21.60 -36.77 -12.19
C ALA A 467 -20.42 -36.08 -12.90
N LEU A 468 -19.24 -36.04 -12.26
CA LEU A 468 -18.01 -35.54 -12.90
C LEU A 468 -17.64 -36.44 -14.09
N GLY A 469 -17.65 -37.76 -13.91
CA GLY A 469 -17.36 -38.75 -14.96
C GLY A 469 -18.22 -38.60 -16.21
N TRP A 470 -19.52 -38.32 -16.03
CA TRP A 470 -20.44 -38.04 -17.13
C TRP A 470 -20.13 -36.70 -17.80
N ALA A 471 -19.85 -35.65 -17.03
CA ALA A 471 -19.49 -34.33 -17.54
C ALA A 471 -18.14 -34.24 -18.28
N VAL A 472 -17.24 -35.23 -18.11
CA VAL A 472 -16.03 -35.39 -18.94
C VAL A 472 -16.21 -36.33 -20.13
N SER A 473 -17.26 -37.15 -20.21
CA SER A 473 -17.38 -38.14 -21.28
C SER A 473 -17.63 -37.50 -22.66
N PRO A 474 -17.16 -38.10 -23.77
CA PRO A 474 -17.50 -37.67 -25.12
C PRO A 474 -19.02 -37.63 -25.33
N ILE A 475 -19.50 -36.69 -26.16
CA ILE A 475 -20.94 -36.49 -26.44
C ILE A 475 -21.60 -37.80 -26.89
N TRP A 476 -20.95 -38.57 -27.76
CA TRP A 476 -21.51 -39.83 -28.25
C TRP A 476 -21.75 -40.85 -27.12
N LYS A 477 -20.86 -40.94 -26.11
CA LYS A 477 -21.06 -41.81 -24.94
C LYS A 477 -22.22 -41.34 -24.06
N ARG A 478 -22.48 -40.02 -24.01
CA ARG A 478 -23.66 -39.48 -23.31
C ARG A 478 -24.94 -39.84 -24.04
N VAL A 479 -24.96 -39.65 -25.36
CA VAL A 479 -26.12 -39.94 -26.21
C VAL A 479 -26.45 -41.44 -26.18
N VAL A 480 -25.45 -42.29 -26.36
CA VAL A 480 -25.63 -43.75 -26.30
C VAL A 480 -26.04 -44.22 -24.90
N GLY A 481 -25.46 -43.66 -23.83
CA GLY A 481 -25.85 -44.00 -22.46
C GLY A 481 -27.31 -43.62 -22.12
N VAL A 482 -27.76 -42.46 -22.59
CA VAL A 482 -29.15 -41.99 -22.39
C VAL A 482 -30.14 -42.79 -23.24
N ILE A 483 -29.79 -43.15 -24.47
CA ILE A 483 -30.68 -43.89 -25.39
C ILE A 483 -30.77 -45.37 -25.01
N LEU A 484 -29.65 -46.01 -24.64
CA LEU A 484 -29.62 -47.46 -24.41
C LEU A 484 -29.98 -47.85 -22.96
N PHE A 485 -29.77 -46.98 -21.98
CA PHE A 485 -29.94 -47.32 -20.55
C PHE A 485 -30.54 -46.20 -19.69
N PRO A 486 -31.75 -45.69 -20.02
CA PRO A 486 -32.33 -44.54 -19.32
C PRO A 486 -32.62 -44.77 -17.83
N PHE A 487 -32.91 -46.01 -17.41
CA PHE A 487 -33.28 -46.34 -16.02
C PHE A 487 -32.13 -46.85 -15.14
N THR A 488 -31.15 -47.56 -15.72
CA THR A 488 -30.01 -48.13 -14.97
C THR A 488 -28.93 -47.09 -14.67
N PHE A 489 -28.78 -46.09 -15.53
CA PHE A 489 -27.73 -45.07 -15.37
C PHE A 489 -27.98 -44.12 -14.19
N TRP A 490 -29.25 -43.83 -13.90
CA TRP A 490 -29.65 -43.02 -12.74
C TRP A 490 -29.37 -43.71 -11.40
N TYR A 491 -29.60 -45.03 -11.32
CA TYR A 491 -29.38 -45.80 -10.09
C TYR A 491 -27.91 -45.92 -9.69
N VAL A 492 -26.99 -45.99 -10.66
CA VAL A 492 -25.53 -46.13 -10.41
C VAL A 492 -24.86 -44.79 -10.07
N CYS A 493 -25.53 -43.66 -10.30
CA CYS A 493 -25.00 -42.34 -9.98
C CYS A 493 -25.52 -41.74 -8.67
N ILE A 494 -26.57 -42.34 -8.08
CA ILE A 494 -27.25 -41.86 -6.86
C ILE A 494 -26.86 -42.69 -5.62
N ALA A 495 -26.39 -43.93 -5.81
CA ALA A 495 -25.73 -44.74 -4.78
C ALA A 495 -24.24 -44.36 -4.68
#